data_AF-L0DIR3-F1
#
_entry.id   AF-L0DIR3-F1
#
_cell.length_a   1.000
_cell.length_b   1.000
_cell.length_c   1.000
_cell.angle_alpha   90.00
_cell.angle_beta   90.00
_cell.angle_gamma   90.00
#
_symmetry.space_group_name_H-M   'P 1'
#
loop_
_entity.id
_entity.type
_entity.pdbx_description
1 polymer ?
#
loop_
_entity_poly.entity_id
_entity_poly.type
_entity_poly.pdbx_seq_one_letter_code
_entity_poly.pdbx_strand_id
1 'polypeptide(L)' 'MASQWFISRAGAKSSGPFTSQKLKELASSGGVLASDMIRKEGADKSVKAGKLKALFPRTSL' A
#
# COMPACT_ATOMS: atom_id res chain seq x y z
N MET A 1 16.87 -4.55 6.61
CA MET A 1 15.78 -3.83 7.31
C MET A 1 14.48 -4.01 6.57
N ALA A 2 13.39 -4.38 7.24
CA ALA A 2 12.07 -4.47 6.63
C ALA A 2 11.58 -3.05 6.27
N SER A 3 11.14 -2.84 5.03
CA SER A 3 10.51 -1.57 4.65
C SER A 3 9.12 -1.51 5.29
N GLN A 4 8.91 -0.53 6.16
CA GLN A 4 7.61 -0.24 6.78
C GLN A 4 6.81 0.70 5.87
N TRP A 5 5.52 0.43 5.73
CA TRP A 5 4.61 1.12 4.82
C TRP A 5 3.34 1.51 5.56
N PHE A 6 2.81 2.67 5.20
CA PHE A 6 1.57 3.22 5.74
C PHE A 6 0.58 3.44 4.61
N ILE A 7 -0.67 3.07 4.86
CA ILE A 7 -1.79 3.24 3.92
C ILE A 7 -2.68 4.33 4.48
N SER A 8 -2.92 5.39 3.72
CA SER A 8 -3.85 6.46 4.07
C SER A 8 -4.97 6.48 3.05
N ARG A 9 -6.21 6.27 3.52
CA ARG A 9 -7.42 6.44 2.72
C ARG A 9 -7.96 7.86 2.91
N ALA A 10 -8.50 8.46 1.86
CA ALA A 10 -9.06 9.80 1.95
C ALA A 10 -10.11 9.89 3.07
N GLY A 11 -9.90 10.81 4.02
CA GLY A 11 -10.78 10.97 5.18
C GLY A 11 -10.59 9.97 6.33
N ALA A 12 -9.63 9.03 6.22
CA ALA A 12 -9.34 8.04 7.26
C ALA A 12 -7.93 8.23 7.85
N LYS A 13 -7.74 7.71 9.07
CA LYS A 13 -6.42 7.62 9.70
C LYS A 13 -5.53 6.65 8.91
N SER A 14 -4.24 6.98 8.86
CA SER A 14 -3.23 6.11 8.27
C SER A 14 -3.15 4.78 9.03
N SER A 15 -3.22 3.67 8.30
CA SER A 15 -3.04 2.32 8.81
C SER A 15 -1.62 1.84 8.55
N GLY A 16 -0.96 1.28 9.56
CA GLY A 16 0.42 0.79 9.49
C GLY A 16 1.10 0.82 10.86
N PRO A 17 2.39 0.46 10.95
CA PRO A 17 3.26 0.07 9.83
C PRO A 17 2.99 -1.35 9.29
N PHE A 18 3.01 -1.50 7.98
CA PHE A 18 2.93 -2.79 7.29
C PHE A 18 4.25 -3.13 6.60
N THR A 19 4.61 -4.41 6.55
CA THR A 19 5.74 -4.87 5.73
C THR A 19 5.36 -4.89 4.25
N SER A 20 6.35 -4.87 3.36
CA SER A 20 6.11 -5.00 1.90
C SER A 20 5.28 -6.24 1.54
N GLN A 21 5.49 -7.35 2.24
CA GLN A 21 4.72 -8.59 2.04
C GLN A 21 3.27 -8.42 2.49
N LYS A 22 3.04 -7.84 3.68
CA LYS A 22 1.69 -7.62 4.18
C LYS A 22 0.92 -6.63 3.32
N LEU A 23 1.60 -5.61 2.79
CA LEU A 23 1.02 -4.64 1.87
C LEU A 23 0.52 -5.33 0.59
N LYS A 24 1.32 -6.25 0.03
CA LYS A 24 0.93 -7.07 -1.12
C LYS A 24 -0.25 -8.00 -0.80
N GLU A 25 -0.23 -8.69 0.34
CA GLU A 25 -1.37 -9.51 0.78
C GLU A 25 -2.66 -8.69 0.86
N LEU A 26 -2.60 -7.50 1.47
CA LEU A 26 -3.75 -6.61 1.58
C LEU A 26 -4.22 -6.11 0.21
N ALA A 27 -3.31 -5.79 -0.70
CA ALA A 27 -3.65 -5.41 -2.06
C ALA A 27 -4.30 -6.57 -2.85
N SER A 28 -3.78 -7.79 -2.71
CA SER A 28 -4.35 -9.00 -3.31
C SER A 28 -5.72 -9.35 -2.74
N SER A 29 -5.92 -9.14 -1.44
CA SER A 29 -7.16 -9.43 -0.74
C SER A 29 -8.22 -8.32 -0.88
N GLY A 30 -7.92 -7.20 -1.55
CA GLY A 30 -8.81 -6.04 -1.69
C GLY A 30 -8.87 -5.11 -0.47
N GLY A 31 -8.02 -5.33 0.54
CA GLY A 31 -7.87 -4.44 1.70
C GLY A 31 -7.23 -3.09 1.37
N VAL A 32 -6.42 -3.03 0.30
CA VAL A 32 -5.87 -1.79 -0.27
C VAL A 32 -6.51 -1.53 -1.63
N LEU A 33 -7.07 -0.34 -1.80
CA LEU A 33 -7.62 0.13 -3.06
C LEU A 33 -6.53 0.85 -3.87
N ALA A 34 -6.63 0.79 -5.20
CA ALA A 34 -5.73 1.52 -6.10
C ALA A 34 -5.75 3.05 -5.86
N SER A 35 -6.85 3.56 -5.30
CA SER A 35 -7.05 4.96 -4.90
C SER A 35 -6.41 5.32 -3.56
N ASP A 36 -6.04 4.34 -2.72
CA ASP A 36 -5.41 4.59 -1.44
C ASP A 36 -3.99 5.15 -1.62
N MET A 37 -3.55 5.96 -0.67
CA MET A 37 -2.21 6.53 -0.66
C MET A 37 -1.27 5.66 0.16
N ILE A 38 -0.16 5.26 -0.43
CA ILE A 38 0.90 4.46 0.20
C ILE A 38 2.07 5.38 0.50
N ARG A 39 2.54 5.39 1.74
CA ARG A 39 3.75 6.09 2.16
C ARG A 39 4.74 5.08 2.72
N LYS A 40 6.01 5.16 2.31
CA LYS A 40 7.08 4.40 2.95
C LYS A 40 7.54 5.13 4.21
N GLU A 41 7.87 4.40 5.26
CA GLU A 41 8.51 4.98 6.44
C GLU A 41 9.79 5.72 6.04
N GLY A 42 9.93 6.95 6.54
CA GLY A 42 11.03 7.86 6.18
C GLY A 42 10.91 8.51 4.80
N ALA A 43 9.84 8.25 4.03
CA ALA A 43 9.58 8.96 2.77
C ALA A 43 8.59 10.10 2.97
N ASP A 44 8.96 11.30 2.52
CA ASP A 44 8.09 12.49 2.57
C ASP A 44 6.88 12.38 1.62
N LYS A 45 7.05 11.60 0.55
CA LYS A 45 6.05 11.49 -0.52
C LYS A 45 5.20 10.24 -0.35
N SER A 46 3.90 10.45 -0.32
CA SER A 46 2.91 9.38 -0.49
C SER A 46 2.61 9.17 -1.97
N VAL A 47 2.44 7.93 -2.40
CA VAL A 47 2.19 7.53 -3.79
C VAL A 47 0.89 6.74 -3.84
N LYS A 48 0.04 6.95 -4.85
CA LYS A 48 -1.18 6.13 -5.02
C LYS A 48 -0.80 4.66 -5.15
N ALA A 49 -1.52 3.79 -4.44
CA ALA A 49 -1.33 2.34 -4.50
C ALA A 49 -1.39 1.85 -5.94
N GLY A 50 -2.35 2.33 -6.74
CA GLY A 50 -2.53 1.93 -8.14
C GLY A 50 -1.37 2.29 -9.06
N LYS A 51 -0.49 3.23 -8.67
CA LYS A 51 0.76 3.48 -9.39
C LYS A 51 1.83 2.41 -9.11
N LEU A 52 1.72 1.70 -7.99
CA LEU A 52 2.61 0.60 -7.64
C LEU A 52 2.14 -0.67 -8.35
N LYS A 53 2.53 -0.84 -9.61
CA LYS A 53 2.25 -2.06 -10.39
C LYS A 53 2.73 -3.35 -9.72
N ALA A 54 3.78 -3.26 -8.88
CA ALA A 54 4.31 -4.39 -8.11
C ALA A 54 3.51 -4.71 -6.84
N LEU A 55 2.56 -3.85 -6.46
CA LEU A 55 1.75 -3.99 -5.25
C LEU A 55 0.51 -4.84 -5.51
N PHE A 56 -0.16 -4.59 -6.63
CA PHE A 56 -1.30 -5.39 -7.05
C PHE A 56 -0.78 -6.58 -7.86
N PRO A 57 -1.10 -7.82 -7.48
CA PRO A 57 -0.80 -8.94 -8.35
C PRO A 57 -1.47 -8.69 -9.70
N ARG A 58 -0.76 -8.99 -10.79
CA ARG A 58 -1.37 -9.04 -12.10
C ARG A 58 -2.33 -10.22 -12.03
N THR A 59 -3.61 -9.97 -11.78
CA THR A 59 -4.64 -11.01 -11.85
C THR A 59 -4.49 -11.66 -13.21
N SER A 60 -3.90 -12.86 -13.24
CA SER A 60 -4.12 -13.78 -14.34
C SER A 60 -5.54 -14.30 -14.11
N LEU A 61 -6.46 -13.86 -14.96
CA LEU A 61 -7.73 -14.53 -15.19
C LEU A 61 -7.47 -15.98 -15.64
#